data_AF-A0A291HUY1-F1
#
_entry.id   AF-A0A291HUY1-F1
#
_cell.length_a   1.000
_cell.length_b   1.000
_cell.length_c   1.000
_cell.angle_alpha   90.00
_cell.angle_beta   90.00
_cell.angle_gamma   90.00
#
_symmetry.space_group_name_H-M   'P 1'
#
loop_
_entity.id
_entity.type
_entity.pdbx_description
1 polymer ?
#
loop_
_entity_poly.entity_id
_entity_poly.type
_entity_poly.pdbx_seq_one_letter_code
_entity_poly.pdbx_strand_id
1 'polypeptide(L)'
;MISQKAYLVSTGARSPGNASEHLKELVKHIIEQLGAFPELGPASRQLLELGVARYREYLHKGYRIFYEYEPAGSTVTVHAILRQNQDVQLQLFELLILRP
;
A
#
# COMPACT_ATOMS: atom_id res chain seq x y z
N MET A 1 7.99 -1.88 16.12
CA MET A 1 9.10 -1.32 15.30
C MET A 1 8.65 -1.41 13.85
N ILE A 2 8.56 -0.30 13.12
CA ILE A 2 8.06 -0.29 11.74
C ILE A 2 9.15 -0.89 10.84
N SER A 3 8.99 -2.16 10.47
CA SER A 3 9.89 -2.84 9.52
C SER A 3 9.59 -2.34 8.11
N GLN A 4 10.52 -1.56 7.53
CA GLN A 4 10.38 -0.98 6.20
C GLN A 4 10.94 -1.92 5.13
N LYS A 5 10.08 -2.50 4.29
CA LYS A 5 10.42 -2.97 2.95
C LYS A 5 9.33 -2.49 2.00
N ALA A 6 9.55 -1.33 1.37
CA ALA A 6 8.66 -0.79 0.36
C ALA A 6 9.19 -1.13 -1.03
N TYR A 7 8.45 -1.94 -1.80
CA TYR A 7 8.69 -2.13 -3.23
C TYR A 7 7.82 -1.11 -3.98
N LEU A 8 8.45 -0.15 -4.66
CA LEU A 8 7.73 0.86 -5.47
C LEU A 8 8.06 0.66 -6.94
N VAL A 9 7.03 0.41 -7.76
CA VAL A 9 7.08 0.55 -9.22
C VAL A 9 6.36 1.84 -9.58
N SER A 10 7.09 2.85 -10.04
CA SER A 10 6.51 4.08 -10.58
C SER A 10 6.56 4.05 -12.10
N THR A 11 5.40 3.84 -12.73
CA THR A 11 5.23 4.05 -14.16
C THR A 11 4.47 5.36 -14.34
N GLY A 12 5.18 6.44 -14.65
CA GLY A 12 4.55 7.74 -14.89
C GLY A 12 5.55 8.89 -14.93
N ALA A 13 6.06 9.18 -16.13
CA ALA A 13 6.95 10.30 -16.39
C ALA A 13 6.26 11.66 -16.13
N ARG A 14 6.61 12.30 -15.01
CA ARG A 14 6.53 13.75 -14.81
C ARG A 14 7.84 14.22 -14.18
N SER A 15 8.25 15.45 -14.47
CA SER A 15 9.56 16.04 -14.13
C SER A 15 10.09 15.58 -12.76
N PRO A 16 11.34 15.08 -12.68
CA PRO A 16 11.86 14.32 -11.53
C PRO A 16 11.86 15.09 -10.19
N GLY A 17 11.92 16.42 -10.23
CA GLY A 17 11.87 17.27 -9.03
C GLY A 17 10.53 17.23 -8.29
N ASN A 18 9.41 17.22 -9.02
CA ASN A 18 8.08 17.25 -8.40
C ASN A 18 7.57 15.85 -8.02
N ALA A 19 7.98 14.82 -8.76
CA ALA A 19 7.55 13.44 -8.51
C ALA A 19 8.14 12.86 -7.23
N SER A 20 9.43 13.14 -6.96
CA SER A 20 10.10 12.66 -5.75
C SER A 20 9.56 13.32 -4.49
N GLU A 21 9.29 14.63 -4.52
CA GLU A 21 8.73 15.34 -3.38
C GLU A 21 7.31 14.89 -3.06
N HIS A 22 6.47 14.75 -4.10
CA HIS A 22 5.13 14.21 -3.94
C HIS A 22 5.12 12.80 -3.31
N LEU A 23 6.08 11.95 -3.72
CA LEU A 23 6.21 10.62 -3.15
C LEU A 23 6.62 10.65 -1.67
N LYS A 24 7.55 11.53 -1.28
CA LYS A 24 7.94 11.69 0.13
C LYS A 24 6.77 12.13 0.98
N GLU A 25 5.99 13.11 0.51
CA GLU A 25 4.80 13.58 1.22
C GLU A 25 3.76 12.46 1.37
N LEU A 26 3.53 11.69 0.31
CA LEU A 26 2.62 10.55 0.33
C LEU A 26 3.06 9.50 1.36
N VAL A 27 4.33 9.09 1.32
CA VAL A 27 4.88 8.08 2.25
C VAL A 27 4.83 8.59 3.68
N LYS A 28 5.23 9.85 3.92
CA LYS A 28 5.15 10.48 5.24
C LYS A 28 3.73 10.44 5.79
N HIS A 29 2.75 10.84 4.99
CA HIS A 29 1.35 10.84 5.42
C HIS A 29 0.86 9.42 5.75
N ILE A 30 1.22 8.41 4.95
CA ILE A 30 0.84 7.01 5.20
C ILE A 30 1.44 6.53 6.53
N ILE A 31 2.71 6.83 6.79
CA ILE A 31 3.39 6.44 8.05
C ILE A 31 2.71 7.09 9.25
N GLU A 32 2.40 8.38 9.18
CA GLU A 32 1.73 9.11 10.26
C GLU A 32 0.33 8.56 10.53
N GLN A 33 -0.47 8.35 9.46
CA GLN A 33 -1.84 7.87 9.61
C GLN A 33 -1.90 6.43 10.13
N LEU A 34 -1.16 5.51 9.51
CA LEU A 34 -1.20 4.10 9.92
C LEU A 34 -0.47 3.86 11.24
N GLY A 35 0.50 4.70 11.59
CA GLY A 35 1.15 4.67 12.90
C GLY A 35 0.22 5.10 14.04
N ALA A 36 -0.66 6.08 13.80
CA ALA A 36 -1.64 6.54 14.78
C ALA A 36 -2.90 5.66 14.80
N PHE A 37 -3.33 5.19 13.63
CA PHE A 37 -4.60 4.47 13.43
C PHE A 37 -4.37 3.20 12.58
N PRO A 38 -3.75 2.16 13.16
CA PRO A 38 -3.45 0.94 12.41
C PRO A 38 -4.71 0.23 11.90
N GLU A 39 -5.85 0.40 12.56
CA GLU A 39 -7.12 -0.22 12.15
C GLU A 39 -7.99 0.65 11.23
N LEU A 40 -7.44 1.78 10.72
CA LEU A 40 -8.15 2.77 9.92
C LEU A 40 -8.87 2.19 8.69
N GLY A 41 -8.22 1.25 8.00
CA GLY A 41 -8.73 0.63 6.79
C GLY A 41 -9.43 -0.71 7.06
N PRO A 42 -10.59 -1.03 6.44
CA PRO A 42 -11.21 -2.35 6.59
C PRO A 42 -10.33 -3.44 5.94
N ALA A 43 -10.65 -4.70 6.22
CA ALA A 43 -10.11 -5.81 5.44
C ALA A 43 -10.46 -5.63 3.96
N SER A 44 -9.49 -5.84 3.07
CA SER A 44 -9.65 -5.61 1.63
C SER A 44 -10.70 -6.54 1.06
N ARG A 45 -11.79 -5.97 0.52
CA ARG A 45 -12.91 -6.75 -0.02
C ARG A 45 -12.46 -7.71 -1.13
N GLN A 46 -11.60 -7.26 -2.03
CA GLN A 46 -11.13 -8.09 -3.14
C GLN A 46 -10.22 -9.23 -2.67
N LEU A 47 -9.41 -9.00 -1.64
CA LEU A 47 -8.56 -10.06 -1.07
C LEU A 47 -9.42 -11.03 -0.24
N LEU A 48 -10.45 -10.53 0.44
CA LEU A 48 -11.46 -11.37 1.12
C LEU A 48 -12.21 -12.27 0.14
N GLU A 49 -12.58 -11.76 -1.04
CA GLU A 49 -13.21 -12.54 -2.13
C GLU A 49 -12.28 -13.66 -2.63
N LEU A 50 -10.96 -13.52 -2.44
CA LEU A 50 -9.95 -14.55 -2.71
C LEU A 50 -9.61 -15.42 -1.48
N GLY A 51 -10.34 -15.28 -0.37
CA GLY A 51 -10.13 -16.02 0.88
C GLY A 51 -9.00 -15.48 1.76
N VAL A 52 -8.48 -14.27 1.48
CA VAL A 52 -7.38 -13.64 2.22
C VAL A 52 -7.89 -12.49 3.08
N ALA A 53 -8.07 -12.76 4.38
CA ALA A 53 -8.61 -11.78 5.34
C ALA A 53 -7.56 -10.91 6.05
N ARG A 54 -6.26 -11.24 5.93
CA ARG A 54 -5.20 -10.59 6.72
C ARG A 54 -4.93 -9.13 6.32
N TYR A 55 -5.17 -8.80 5.05
CA TYR A 55 -4.76 -7.53 4.48
C TYR A 55 -5.88 -6.49 4.57
N ARG A 56 -5.52 -5.30 5.04
CA ARG A 56 -6.37 -4.12 5.11
C ARG A 56 -6.08 -3.17 3.96
N GLU A 57 -7.05 -2.32 3.65
CA GLU A 57 -6.92 -1.31 2.62
C GLU A 57 -7.22 0.10 3.11
N TYR A 58 -6.38 1.05 2.73
CA TYR A 58 -6.58 2.47 2.99
C TYR A 58 -6.49 3.24 1.68
N LEU A 59 -7.43 4.17 1.46
CA LEU A 59 -7.49 5.01 0.26
C LEU A 59 -7.03 6.42 0.61
N HIS A 60 -6.04 6.93 -0.11
CA HIS A 60 -5.53 8.29 0.09
C HIS A 60 -5.16 8.94 -1.23
N LYS A 61 -5.75 10.10 -1.54
CA LYS A 61 -5.42 10.93 -2.74
C LYS A 61 -5.31 10.14 -4.04
N GLY A 62 -6.23 9.19 -4.28
CA GLY A 62 -6.21 8.37 -5.50
C GLY A 62 -5.18 7.25 -5.48
N TYR A 63 -4.60 6.94 -4.32
CA TYR A 63 -3.80 5.75 -4.07
C TYR A 63 -4.56 4.76 -3.16
N ARG A 64 -4.37 3.48 -3.42
CA ARG A 64 -4.83 2.35 -2.59
C ARG A 64 -3.61 1.72 -1.93
N ILE A 65 -3.61 1.72 -0.61
CA ILE A 65 -2.54 1.22 0.24
C ILE A 65 -3.00 -0.12 0.79
N PHE A 66 -2.26 -1.19 0.49
CA PHE A 66 -2.46 -2.49 1.10
C PHE A 66 -1.46 -2.68 2.22
N TYR A 67 -1.96 -3.01 3.40
CA TYR A 67 -1.14 -3.16 4.59
C TYR A 67 -1.66 -4.27 5.51
N GLU A 68 -0.81 -4.74 6.40
CA GLU A 68 -1.14 -5.67 7.48
C GLU A 68 -0.85 -4.98 8.81
N TYR A 69 -1.69 -5.24 9.81
CA TYR A 69 -1.46 -4.81 11.19
C TYR A 69 -1.38 -6.04 12.08
N GLU A 70 -0.24 -6.21 12.76
CA GLU A 70 -0.02 -7.23 13.77
C GLU A 70 -0.16 -6.61 15.16
N PRO A 71 -1.25 -6.89 15.91
CA PRO A 71 -1.49 -6.28 17.21
C PRO A 71 -0.46 -6.66 18.26
N ALA A 72 0.00 -7.92 18.25
CA ALA A 72 0.96 -8.44 19.24
C ALA A 72 2.31 -7.69 19.18
N GLY A 73 2.76 -7.33 17.98
CA GLY A 73 3.98 -6.56 17.76
C GLY A 73 3.77 -5.06 17.63
N SER A 74 2.52 -4.59 17.70
CA SER A 74 2.09 -3.22 17.34
C SER A 74 2.78 -2.72 16.07
N THR A 75 2.75 -3.55 15.03
CA THR A 75 3.52 -3.34 13.81
C THR A 75 2.58 -3.27 12.62
N VAL A 76 2.74 -2.20 11.84
CA VAL A 76 2.10 -2.05 10.54
C VAL A 76 3.13 -2.31 9.45
N THR A 77 2.78 -3.19 8.52
CA THR A 77 3.57 -3.47 7.32
C THR A 77 2.79 -3.06 6.09
N VAL A 78 3.33 -2.10 5.34
CA VAL A 78 2.75 -1.68 4.06
C VAL A 78 3.32 -2.57 2.96
N HIS A 79 2.46 -3.32 2.28
CA HIS A 79 2.85 -4.24 1.22
C HIS A 79 2.85 -3.58 -0.16
N ALA A 80 1.90 -2.68 -0.41
CA ALA A 80 1.79 -2.00 -1.71
C ALA A 80 1.10 -0.63 -1.60
N ILE A 81 1.50 0.28 -2.48
CA ILE A 81 0.85 1.57 -2.71
C ILE A 81 0.58 1.67 -4.21
N LEU A 82 -0.69 1.59 -4.61
CA LEU A 82 -1.13 1.49 -5.99
C LEU A 82 -2.02 2.68 -6.36
N ARG A 83 -2.18 3.00 -7.64
CA ARG A 83 -3.22 3.96 -8.08
C ARG A 83 -4.62 3.33 -7.95
N GLN A 84 -5.61 4.09 -7.51
CA GLN A 84 -6.96 3.63 -7.15
C GLN A 84 -7.81 3.09 -8.33
N ASN A 85 -7.45 3.38 -9.59
CA ASN A 85 -8.21 2.99 -10.79
C ASN A 85 -7.51 1.91 -11.62
N GLN A 86 -6.80 0.99 -10.97
CA GLN A 86 -6.14 -0.13 -11.63
C GLN A 86 -6.81 -1.42 -11.17
N ASP A 87 -7.02 -2.35 -12.10
CA ASP A 87 -7.53 -3.67 -11.76
C ASP A 87 -6.50 -4.38 -10.89
N VAL A 88 -6.84 -4.58 -9.62
CA VAL A 88 -5.94 -5.17 -8.63
C VAL A 88 -5.62 -6.62 -8.95
N GLN A 89 -6.51 -7.35 -9.64
CA GLN A 89 -6.18 -8.71 -10.08
C GLN A 89 -5.07 -8.67 -11.13
N LEU A 90 -5.13 -7.74 -12.08
CA LEU A 90 -4.09 -7.57 -13.09
C LEU A 90 -2.76 -7.15 -12.47
N GLN A 91 -2.77 -6.23 -11.51
CA GLN A 91 -1.53 -5.77 -10.85
C GLN A 91 -0.92 -6.80 -9.90
N LEU A 92 -1.74 -7.56 -9.16
CA LEU A 92 -1.24 -8.68 -8.35
C LEU A 92 -0.66 -9.79 -9.23
N PHE A 93 -1.28 -10.07 -10.39
CA PHE A 93 -0.75 -11.02 -11.37
C PHE A 93 0.63 -10.56 -11.87
N GLU A 94 0.78 -9.30 -12.28
CA GLU A 94 2.07 -8.76 -12.70
C GLU A 94 3.13 -8.78 -11.58
N LEU A 95 2.74 -8.43 -10.34
CA LEU A 95 3.65 -8.47 -9.19
C LEU A 95 4.08 -9.87 -8.78
N LEU A 96 3.20 -10.89 -8.91
CA LEU A 96 3.44 -12.26 -8.45
C LEU A 96 4.01 -13.20 -9.52
N ILE A 97 3.81 -12.92 -10.81
CA ILE A 97 4.22 -13.83 -11.90
C ILE A 97 5.45 -13.33 -12.66
N LEU A 98 5.70 -12.02 -12.74
CA LEU A 98 6.85 -11.48 -13.49
C LEU A 98 8.11 -11.26 -12.65
N ARG A 99 8.09 -11.55 -11.34
CA ARG A 99 9.28 -11.52 -10.48
C ARG A 99 9.43 -12.82 -9.69
N PRO A 100 10.10 -13.84 -10.27
CA PRO A 100 10.62 -14.97 -9.50
C PRO A 100 11.70 -14.56 -8.50
#